data_AF-A0A849V260-F1
#
_entry.id   AF-A0A849V260-F1
#
_cell.length_a   1.000
_cell.length_b   1.000
_cell.length_c   1.000
_cell.angle_alpha   90.00
_cell.angle_beta   90.00
_cell.angle_gamma   90.00
#
_symmetry.space_group_name_H-M   'P 1'
#
loop_
_entity.id
_entity.type
_entity.pdbx_description
1 polymer ?
#
loop_
_entity_poly.entity_id
_entity_poly.type
_entity_poly.pdbx_seq_one_letter_code
_entity_poly.pdbx_strand_id
1 'polypeptide(L)'
;WFRKNMEKFRDKAIDEPTPENVTLYLYLQRVMMDKAEKFAHASQVAVMSDPVLDENSRRPIATFGSVAKDEMATRGTQKVAKKLAKSAGLWFFYLSTCEYCLKETGVLRGLMNTYGFKVLPIALDGLPLPNGEFPNFTIDQGQAKKMAVESTPALFLVKPGDNGGVIPLGQGLLSGEEIVNRAITLSHQQGWLTADEYEDTRKVKTIEVDNKTINGIDEKALNNPTELINTIRSNLKMQL
;
A
#
# COMPACT_ATOMS: atom_id res chain seq x y z
N TRP A 1 -8.56 12.94 36.34
CA TRP A 1 -8.50 12.24 37.64
C TRP A 1 -7.86 10.85 37.50
N PHE A 2 -8.43 9.92 36.73
CA PHE A 2 -7.91 8.55 36.59
C PHE A 2 -6.43 8.49 36.19
N ARG A 3 -6.00 9.23 35.16
CA ARG A 3 -4.58 9.34 34.77
C ARG A 3 -3.64 9.72 35.92
N LYS A 4 -4.10 10.48 36.91
CA LYS A 4 -3.29 10.94 38.05
C LYS A 4 -3.37 10.01 39.27
N ASN A 5 -4.38 9.14 39.38
CA ASN A 5 -4.71 8.44 40.62
C ASN A 5 -4.82 6.91 40.49
N MET A 6 -5.08 6.38 39.29
CA MET A 6 -5.36 4.96 39.10
C MET A 6 -4.18 4.07 39.53
N GLU A 7 -2.96 4.50 39.22
CA GLU A 7 -1.73 3.77 39.59
C GLU A 7 -1.61 3.61 41.10
N LYS A 8 -1.84 4.69 41.87
CA LYS A 8 -1.82 4.63 43.34
C LYS A 8 -2.73 3.55 43.92
N PHE A 9 -3.95 3.40 43.39
CA PHE A 9 -4.90 2.40 43.90
C PHE A 9 -4.57 0.99 43.43
N ARG A 10 -4.02 0.85 42.22
CA ARG A 10 -3.51 -0.42 41.70
C ARG A 10 -2.36 -0.94 42.56
N ASP A 11 -1.37 -0.08 42.79
CA ASP A 11 -0.14 -0.45 43.50
C ASP A 11 -0.50 -0.85 44.94
N LYS A 12 -1.39 -0.11 45.60
CA LYS A 12 -1.91 -0.49 46.93
C LYS A 12 -2.66 -1.84 46.93
N ALA A 13 -3.41 -2.17 45.89
CA ALA A 13 -4.11 -3.46 45.79
C ALA A 13 -3.14 -4.64 45.52
N ILE A 14 -1.98 -4.38 44.92
CA ILE A 14 -0.95 -5.39 44.65
C ILE A 14 -0.09 -5.61 45.89
N ASP A 15 0.41 -4.52 46.49
CA ASP A 15 1.33 -4.58 47.63
C ASP A 15 0.62 -5.00 48.92
N GLU A 16 -0.66 -4.63 49.08
CA GLU A 16 -1.51 -4.95 50.22
C GLU A 16 -2.88 -5.53 49.76
N PRO A 17 -2.95 -6.82 49.38
CA PRO A 17 -4.13 -7.42 48.73
C PRO A 17 -5.27 -7.77 49.72
N THR A 18 -5.70 -6.79 50.52
CA THR A 18 -6.90 -6.90 51.35
C THR A 18 -8.18 -6.88 50.49
N PRO A 19 -9.28 -7.52 50.94
CA PRO A 19 -10.55 -7.46 50.22
C PRO A 19 -10.99 -6.04 49.87
N GLU A 20 -10.76 -5.07 50.76
CA GLU A 20 -11.10 -3.67 50.57
C GLU A 20 -10.26 -3.00 49.47
N ASN A 21 -8.92 -3.18 49.49
CA ASN A 21 -8.03 -2.56 48.51
C ASN A 21 -8.27 -3.11 47.10
N VAL A 22 -8.44 -4.44 46.98
CA VAL A 22 -8.73 -5.10 45.70
C VAL A 22 -10.10 -4.67 45.18
N THR A 23 -11.14 -4.68 46.04
CA THR A 23 -12.50 -4.28 45.65
C THR A 23 -12.54 -2.81 45.19
N LEU A 24 -11.87 -1.89 45.89
CA LEU A 24 -11.78 -0.49 45.49
C LEU A 24 -11.13 -0.34 44.10
N TYR A 25 -9.99 -1.00 43.88
CA TYR A 25 -9.33 -0.98 42.57
C TYR A 25 -10.23 -1.54 41.46
N LEU A 26 -10.92 -2.66 41.70
CA LEU A 26 -11.84 -3.27 40.73
C LEU A 26 -13.02 -2.35 40.39
N TYR A 27 -13.59 -1.63 41.37
CA TYR A 27 -14.62 -0.62 41.09
C TYR A 27 -14.08 0.56 40.27
N LEU A 28 -12.86 1.01 40.53
CA LEU A 28 -12.23 2.05 39.72
C LEU A 28 -11.97 1.58 38.27
N GLN A 29 -11.55 0.32 38.10
CA GLN A 29 -11.41 -0.30 36.78
C GLN A 29 -12.77 -0.40 36.07
N ARG A 30 -13.84 -0.77 36.79
CA ARG A 30 -15.20 -0.78 36.26
C ARG A 30 -15.62 0.60 35.74
N VAL A 31 -15.36 1.67 36.49
CA VAL A 31 -15.66 3.04 36.03
C VAL A 31 -14.86 3.40 34.76
N MET A 32 -13.61 2.95 34.64
CA MET A 32 -12.83 3.14 33.41
C MET A 32 -13.41 2.36 32.23
N MET A 33 -13.90 1.13 32.45
CA MET A 33 -14.61 0.35 31.43
C MET A 33 -15.90 1.05 30.98
N ASP A 34 -16.71 1.56 31.92
CA ASP A 34 -17.94 2.30 31.58
C ASP A 34 -17.63 3.59 30.80
N LYS A 35 -16.52 4.26 31.09
CA LYS A 35 -16.04 5.43 30.32
C LYS A 35 -15.61 5.04 28.92
N ALA A 36 -14.91 3.92 28.76
CA ALA A 36 -14.49 3.40 27.47
C ALA A 36 -15.70 3.00 26.61
N GLU A 37 -16.71 2.36 27.20
CA GLU A 37 -17.96 2.00 26.51
C GLU A 37 -18.70 3.25 26.00
N LYS A 38 -18.85 4.27 26.86
CA LYS A 38 -19.46 5.56 26.46
C LYS A 38 -18.69 6.24 25.33
N PHE A 39 -17.36 6.23 25.39
CA PHE A 39 -16.51 6.78 24.33
C PHE A 39 -16.66 5.99 23.02
N ALA A 40 -16.67 4.66 23.08
CA ALA A 40 -16.85 3.80 21.91
C ALA A 40 -18.20 4.09 21.22
N HIS A 41 -19.28 4.16 21.99
CA HIS A 41 -20.60 4.49 21.46
C HIS A 41 -20.65 5.91 20.86
N ALA A 42 -20.12 6.92 21.56
CA ALA A 42 -20.08 8.29 21.04
C ALA A 42 -19.23 8.39 19.75
N SER A 43 -18.13 7.65 19.68
CA SER A 43 -17.27 7.60 18.48
C SER A 43 -17.99 6.94 17.31
N GLN A 44 -18.70 5.83 17.54
CA GLN A 44 -19.52 5.18 16.51
C GLN A 44 -20.56 6.15 15.93
N VAL A 45 -21.31 6.84 16.80
CA VAL A 45 -22.30 7.83 16.37
C VAL A 45 -21.65 8.98 15.60
N ALA A 46 -20.50 9.48 16.05
CA ALA A 46 -19.78 10.56 15.37
C ALA A 46 -19.30 10.16 13.96
N VAL A 47 -18.74 8.95 13.82
CA VAL A 47 -18.30 8.40 12.53
C VAL A 47 -19.50 8.21 11.60
N MET A 48 -20.59 7.58 12.06
CA MET A 48 -21.80 7.35 11.24
C MET A 48 -22.49 8.65 10.82
N SER A 49 -22.28 9.74 11.54
CA SER A 49 -22.91 11.05 11.26
C SER A 49 -22.05 11.97 10.39
N ASP A 50 -20.79 11.62 10.12
CA ASP A 50 -19.87 12.40 9.29
C ASP A 50 -19.33 11.54 8.14
N PRO A 51 -19.83 11.72 6.89
CA PRO A 51 -19.39 10.96 5.73
C PRO A 51 -17.88 11.02 5.46
N VAL A 52 -17.19 12.06 5.98
CA VAL A 52 -15.75 12.23 5.83
C VAL A 52 -14.97 11.32 6.80
N LEU A 53 -15.58 10.97 7.94
CA LEU A 53 -15.01 10.02 8.90
C LEU A 53 -15.46 8.58 8.64
N ASP A 54 -16.60 8.40 7.98
CA ASP A 54 -17.13 7.08 7.65
C ASP A 54 -16.31 6.40 6.53
N GLU A 55 -15.58 5.35 6.90
CA GLU A 55 -14.80 4.52 5.98
C GLU A 55 -15.65 3.85 4.88
N ASN A 56 -16.98 3.76 5.06
CA ASN A 56 -17.90 3.31 4.03
C ASN A 56 -17.79 4.14 2.74
N SER A 57 -17.40 5.42 2.84
CA SER A 57 -17.14 6.32 1.72
C SER A 57 -15.91 5.93 0.88
N ARG A 58 -14.91 5.31 1.52
CA ARG A 58 -13.65 4.87 0.89
C ARG A 58 -13.70 3.43 0.41
N ARG A 59 -14.44 2.58 1.13
CA ARG A 59 -14.72 1.19 0.78
C ARG A 59 -16.05 0.74 1.40
N PRO A 60 -17.00 0.19 0.63
CA PRO A 60 -18.26 -0.27 1.17
C PRO A 60 -18.09 -1.32 2.27
N ILE A 61 -18.71 -1.09 3.44
CA ILE A 61 -18.63 -2.00 4.60
C ILE A 61 -19.47 -3.26 4.35
N ALA A 62 -20.59 -3.13 3.63
CA ALA A 62 -21.41 -4.27 3.27
C ALA A 62 -20.63 -5.25 2.37
N THR A 63 -20.61 -6.53 2.74
CA THR A 63 -19.80 -7.56 2.08
C THR A 63 -20.00 -7.59 0.56
N PHE A 64 -21.24 -7.51 0.08
CA PHE A 64 -21.52 -7.50 -1.37
C PHE A 64 -20.94 -6.27 -2.07
N GLY A 65 -20.93 -5.11 -1.40
CA GLY A 65 -20.34 -3.88 -1.91
C GLY A 65 -18.81 -3.95 -1.92
N SER A 66 -18.20 -4.51 -0.87
CA SER A 66 -16.76 -4.79 -0.79
C SER A 66 -16.30 -5.72 -1.93
N VAL A 67 -17.04 -6.80 -2.19
CA VAL A 67 -16.75 -7.74 -3.30
C VAL A 67 -16.88 -7.02 -4.65
N ALA A 68 -17.96 -6.26 -4.87
CA ALA A 68 -18.13 -5.49 -6.10
C ALA A 68 -16.98 -4.50 -6.33
N LYS A 69 -16.51 -3.82 -5.27
CA LYS A 69 -15.35 -2.92 -5.34
C LYS A 69 -14.05 -3.66 -5.67
N ASP A 70 -13.83 -4.85 -5.11
CA ASP A 70 -12.65 -5.67 -5.43
C ASP A 70 -12.65 -6.14 -6.89
N GLU A 71 -13.81 -6.50 -7.42
CA GLU A 71 -13.95 -6.84 -8.84
C GLU A 71 -13.70 -5.63 -9.75
N MET A 72 -14.23 -4.45 -9.38
CA MET A 72 -13.94 -3.20 -10.09
C MET A 72 -12.45 -2.91 -10.11
N ALA A 73 -11.78 -2.98 -8.95
CA ALA A 73 -10.33 -2.78 -8.84
C ALA A 73 -9.56 -3.81 -9.68
N THR A 74 -9.98 -5.08 -9.68
CA THR A 74 -9.36 -6.14 -10.49
C THR A 74 -9.48 -5.84 -11.98
N ARG A 75 -10.66 -5.40 -12.45
CA ARG A 75 -10.86 -4.97 -13.85
C ARG A 75 -10.01 -3.75 -14.19
N GLY A 76 -9.91 -2.78 -13.27
CA GLY A 76 -9.03 -1.62 -13.37
C GLY A 76 -7.57 -2.01 -13.53
N THR A 77 -7.05 -2.87 -12.64
CA THR A 77 -5.70 -3.43 -12.70
C THR A 77 -5.45 -4.10 -14.06
N GLN A 78 -6.38 -4.92 -14.55
CA GLN A 78 -6.24 -5.58 -15.85
C GLN A 78 -6.17 -4.58 -17.01
N LYS A 79 -7.06 -3.59 -17.02
CA LYS A 79 -7.10 -2.53 -18.04
C LYS A 79 -5.81 -1.72 -18.06
N VAL A 80 -5.34 -1.29 -16.89
CA VAL A 80 -4.14 -0.45 -16.75
C VAL A 80 -2.87 -1.24 -17.04
N ALA A 81 -2.75 -2.48 -16.56
CA ALA A 81 -1.61 -3.33 -16.88
C ALA A 81 -1.50 -3.60 -18.39
N LYS A 82 -2.62 -3.87 -19.07
CA LYS A 82 -2.66 -4.01 -20.54
C LYS A 82 -2.30 -2.70 -21.26
N LYS A 83 -2.70 -1.55 -20.74
CA LYS A 83 -2.29 -0.24 -21.28
C LYS A 83 -0.78 -0.06 -21.15
N LEU A 84 -0.22 -0.28 -19.95
CA LEU A 84 1.22 -0.18 -19.71
C LEU A 84 2.00 -1.10 -20.64
N ALA A 85 1.58 -2.36 -20.78
CA ALA A 85 2.21 -3.36 -21.62
C ALA A 85 2.31 -2.97 -23.12
N LYS A 86 1.42 -2.10 -23.62
CA LYS A 86 1.50 -1.58 -24.99
C LYS A 86 2.66 -0.60 -25.20
N SER A 87 3.05 0.12 -24.14
CA SER A 87 4.06 1.18 -24.20
C SER A 87 5.36 0.85 -23.46
N ALA A 88 5.35 -0.13 -22.56
CA ALA A 88 6.48 -0.51 -21.73
C ALA A 88 6.68 -2.04 -21.72
N GLY A 89 7.93 -2.46 -21.56
CA GLY A 89 8.32 -3.86 -21.43
C GLY A 89 9.07 -4.12 -20.12
N LEU A 90 9.23 -5.39 -19.76
CA LEU A 90 9.99 -5.84 -18.61
C LEU A 90 11.39 -6.21 -19.06
N TRP A 91 12.42 -5.61 -18.44
CA TRP A 91 13.78 -6.12 -18.53
C TRP A 91 14.01 -7.07 -17.36
N PHE A 92 14.49 -8.26 -17.68
CA PHE A 92 14.69 -9.36 -16.73
C PHE A 92 16.15 -9.77 -16.73
N PHE A 93 16.90 -9.29 -15.75
CA PHE A 93 18.30 -9.64 -15.55
C PHE A 93 18.41 -10.96 -14.78
N TYR A 94 19.22 -11.88 -15.29
CA TYR A 94 19.36 -13.21 -14.72
C TYR A 94 20.78 -13.76 -14.82
N LEU A 95 21.06 -14.81 -14.04
CA LEU A 95 22.19 -15.72 -14.20
C LEU A 95 21.68 -17.13 -14.53
N SER A 96 22.36 -17.87 -15.40
CA SER A 96 21.96 -19.25 -15.76
C SER A 96 21.95 -20.22 -14.57
N THR A 97 22.74 -19.93 -13.54
CA THR A 97 22.86 -20.71 -12.30
C THR A 97 21.86 -20.32 -11.20
N CYS A 98 21.03 -19.31 -11.42
CA CYS A 98 20.12 -18.76 -10.42
C CYS A 98 18.78 -19.52 -10.41
N GLU A 99 18.52 -20.32 -9.36
CA GLU A 99 17.27 -21.09 -9.23
C GLU A 99 16.02 -20.21 -9.16
N TYR A 100 16.10 -19.06 -8.48
CA TYR A 100 14.99 -18.11 -8.43
C TYR A 100 14.70 -17.51 -9.80
N CYS A 101 15.71 -17.32 -10.65
CA CYS A 101 15.53 -16.83 -12.01
C CYS A 101 14.75 -17.84 -12.86
N LEU A 102 14.95 -19.15 -12.64
CA LEU A 102 14.16 -20.21 -13.28
C LEU A 102 12.69 -20.22 -12.83
N LYS A 103 12.41 -19.85 -11.57
CA LYS A 103 11.03 -19.73 -11.08
C LYS A 103 10.35 -18.48 -11.62
N GLU A 104 11.08 -17.37 -11.70
CA GLU A 104 10.60 -16.09 -12.21
C GLU A 104 10.13 -16.20 -13.66
N THR A 105 10.72 -17.11 -14.48
CA THR A 105 10.28 -17.25 -15.87
C THR A 105 8.81 -17.62 -16.02
N GLY A 106 8.30 -18.51 -15.16
CA GLY A 106 6.88 -18.91 -15.17
C GLY A 106 5.95 -17.74 -14.86
N VAL A 107 6.35 -16.88 -13.90
CA VAL A 107 5.62 -15.67 -13.53
C VAL A 107 5.59 -14.70 -14.72
N LEU A 108 6.74 -14.44 -15.33
CA LEU A 108 6.87 -13.54 -16.47
C LEU A 108 6.04 -14.02 -17.67
N ARG A 109 6.02 -15.33 -17.96
CA ARG A 109 5.12 -15.89 -19.00
C ARG A 109 3.65 -15.65 -18.68
N GLY A 110 3.25 -15.80 -17.42
CA GLY A 110 1.90 -15.45 -16.97
C GLY A 110 1.54 -14.00 -17.29
N LEU A 111 2.46 -13.07 -17.04
CA LEU A 111 2.26 -11.64 -17.33
C LEU A 111 2.23 -11.34 -18.84
N MET A 112 3.09 -12.00 -19.62
CA MET A 112 3.08 -11.93 -21.09
C MET A 112 1.73 -12.38 -21.63
N ASN A 113 1.22 -13.52 -21.18
CA ASN A 113 -0.04 -14.09 -21.67
C ASN A 113 -1.27 -13.30 -21.21
N THR A 114 -1.28 -12.85 -19.95
CA THR A 114 -2.46 -12.20 -19.34
C THR A 114 -2.59 -10.74 -19.75
N TYR A 115 -1.48 -10.00 -19.79
CA TYR A 115 -1.48 -8.55 -19.99
C TYR A 115 -0.81 -8.12 -21.29
N GLY A 116 -0.01 -8.97 -21.93
CA GLY A 116 0.71 -8.65 -23.17
C GLY A 116 2.05 -7.94 -22.95
N PHE A 117 2.63 -7.99 -21.74
CA PHE A 117 3.95 -7.42 -21.51
C PHE A 117 4.98 -8.08 -22.42
N LYS A 118 5.87 -7.27 -23.01
CA LYS A 118 7.08 -7.78 -23.65
C LYS A 118 8.15 -7.97 -22.59
N VAL A 119 8.86 -9.08 -22.62
CA VAL A 119 9.96 -9.37 -21.70
C VAL A 119 11.25 -9.42 -22.50
N LEU A 120 12.27 -8.67 -22.07
CA LEU A 120 13.63 -8.74 -22.58
C LEU A 120 14.51 -9.40 -21.51
N PRO A 121 14.87 -10.68 -21.69
CA PRO A 121 15.82 -11.38 -20.83
C PRO A 121 17.24 -10.87 -21.10
N ILE A 122 17.98 -10.56 -20.05
CA ILE A 122 19.37 -10.08 -20.10
C ILE A 122 20.23 -10.99 -19.23
N ALA A 123 21.09 -11.78 -19.88
CA ALA A 123 21.98 -12.73 -19.22
C ALA A 123 23.24 -12.01 -18.71
N LEU A 124 23.45 -12.02 -17.40
CA LEU A 124 24.66 -11.45 -16.78
C LEU A 124 25.89 -12.31 -17.03
N ASP A 125 25.73 -13.62 -17.17
CA ASP A 125 26.79 -14.59 -17.49
C ASP A 125 26.86 -14.94 -18.99
N GLY A 126 25.99 -14.34 -19.81
CA GLY A 126 25.92 -14.60 -21.25
C GLY A 126 25.40 -15.98 -21.63
N LEU A 127 24.84 -16.74 -20.69
CA LEU A 127 24.37 -18.11 -20.91
C LEU A 127 22.83 -18.18 -20.96
N PRO A 128 22.25 -19.15 -21.71
CA PRO A 128 20.81 -19.40 -21.68
C PRO A 128 20.39 -19.96 -20.31
N LEU A 129 19.10 -19.81 -19.98
CA LEU A 129 18.54 -20.51 -18.82
C LEU A 129 18.48 -22.03 -19.08
N PRO A 130 18.87 -22.88 -18.12
CA PRO A 130 18.92 -24.34 -18.30
C PRO A 130 17.57 -25.01 -18.57
N ASN A 131 16.44 -24.38 -18.23
CA ASN A 131 15.10 -24.91 -18.52
C ASN A 131 14.63 -24.60 -19.95
N GLY A 132 15.42 -23.90 -20.77
CA GLY A 132 15.07 -23.53 -22.14
C GLY A 132 14.02 -22.41 -22.25
N GLU A 133 13.59 -21.84 -21.13
CA GLU A 133 12.74 -20.65 -21.15
C GLU A 133 13.54 -19.45 -21.66
N PHE A 134 12.83 -18.55 -22.35
CA PHE A 134 13.45 -17.36 -22.93
C PHE A 134 14.69 -17.66 -23.82
N PRO A 135 14.54 -18.49 -24.87
CA PRO A 135 15.68 -18.89 -25.71
C PRO A 135 16.34 -17.72 -26.47
N ASN A 136 15.58 -16.64 -26.69
CA ASN A 136 16.08 -15.39 -27.23
C ASN A 136 16.37 -14.43 -26.07
N PHE A 137 17.64 -14.31 -25.69
CA PHE A 137 18.12 -13.42 -24.64
C PHE A 137 19.20 -12.48 -25.17
N THR A 138 19.44 -11.39 -24.45
CA THR A 138 20.52 -10.45 -24.72
C THR A 138 21.64 -10.67 -23.71
N ILE A 139 22.90 -10.62 -24.16
CA ILE A 139 24.06 -10.65 -23.25
C ILE A 139 24.20 -9.26 -22.62
N ASP A 140 24.44 -9.19 -21.31
CA ASP A 140 24.75 -7.92 -20.66
C ASP A 140 26.03 -7.31 -21.26
N GLN A 141 25.91 -6.07 -21.70
CA GLN A 141 26.97 -5.22 -22.24
C GLN A 141 27.15 -3.96 -21.37
N GLY A 142 26.71 -4.02 -20.09
CA GLY A 142 26.75 -2.90 -19.14
C GLY A 142 25.38 -2.31 -18.80
N GLN A 143 24.28 -2.89 -19.28
CA GLN A 143 22.93 -2.53 -18.86
C GLN A 143 22.77 -2.73 -17.34
N ALA A 144 23.24 -3.86 -16.82
CA ALA A 144 23.16 -4.22 -15.41
C ALA A 144 23.88 -3.19 -14.52
N LYS A 145 25.09 -2.80 -14.91
CA LYS A 145 25.86 -1.75 -14.22
C LYS A 145 25.13 -0.41 -14.23
N LYS A 146 24.57 -0.01 -15.38
CA LYS A 146 23.82 1.26 -15.50
C LYS A 146 22.55 1.26 -14.65
N MET A 147 21.92 0.11 -14.47
CA MET A 147 20.69 -0.06 -13.69
C MET A 147 20.94 -0.44 -12.22
N ALA A 148 22.21 -0.45 -11.77
CA ALA A 148 22.60 -0.84 -10.42
C ALA A 148 22.01 -2.21 -10.00
N VAL A 149 22.15 -3.21 -10.89
CA VAL A 149 21.79 -4.59 -10.57
C VAL A 149 22.82 -5.18 -9.62
N GLU A 150 22.37 -5.55 -8.42
CA GLU A 150 23.17 -6.14 -7.34
C GLU A 150 22.81 -7.61 -7.09
N SER A 151 21.59 -8.02 -7.43
CA SER A 151 21.09 -9.38 -7.24
C SER A 151 20.16 -9.83 -8.36
N THR A 152 20.09 -11.14 -8.60
CA THR A 152 19.20 -11.74 -9.59
C THR A 152 18.14 -12.64 -8.95
N PRO A 153 16.93 -12.73 -9.50
CA PRO A 153 16.45 -12.02 -10.69
C PRO A 153 16.25 -10.52 -10.42
N ALA A 154 16.52 -9.65 -11.40
CA ALA A 154 16.19 -8.23 -11.28
C ALA A 154 15.25 -7.79 -12.41
N LEU A 155 14.17 -7.10 -12.02
CA LEU A 155 13.10 -6.67 -12.91
C LEU A 155 12.99 -5.17 -12.97
N PHE A 156 12.94 -4.65 -14.19
CA PHE A 156 12.73 -3.23 -14.48
C PHE A 156 11.61 -3.07 -15.49
N LEU A 157 10.75 -2.07 -15.29
CA LEU A 157 9.80 -1.65 -16.30
C LEU A 157 10.44 -0.55 -17.16
N VAL A 158 10.51 -0.78 -18.47
CA VAL A 158 11.20 0.09 -19.41
C VAL A 158 10.23 0.59 -20.46
N LYS A 159 10.06 1.91 -20.53
CA LYS A 159 9.29 2.61 -21.56
C LYS A 159 10.26 3.34 -22.48
N PRO A 160 10.34 3.01 -23.78
CA PRO A 160 11.22 3.71 -24.72
C PRO A 160 10.70 5.10 -25.12
N GLY A 161 11.57 5.91 -25.71
CA GLY A 161 11.27 7.24 -26.25
C GLY A 161 11.54 8.39 -25.26
N ASP A 162 11.37 9.63 -25.74
CA ASP A 162 11.74 10.85 -25.00
C ASP A 162 10.92 11.06 -23.72
N ASN A 163 9.65 10.63 -23.73
CA ASN A 163 8.76 10.60 -22.56
C ASN A 163 8.79 9.23 -21.84
N GLY A 164 9.86 8.47 -22.06
CA GLY A 164 10.11 7.15 -21.52
C GLY A 164 10.90 7.17 -20.21
N GLY A 165 11.37 6.00 -19.80
CA GLY A 165 12.20 5.86 -18.62
C GLY A 165 12.32 4.41 -18.16
N VAL A 166 13.04 4.23 -17.06
CA VAL A 166 13.32 2.93 -16.45
C VAL A 166 12.90 2.98 -14.99
N ILE A 167 12.08 2.03 -14.57
CA ILE A 167 11.57 1.92 -13.21
C ILE A 167 12.04 0.59 -12.62
N PRO A 168 12.81 0.58 -11.51
CA PRO A 168 13.13 -0.65 -10.81
C PRO A 168 11.86 -1.23 -10.17
N LEU A 169 11.49 -2.45 -10.54
CA LEU A 169 10.38 -3.17 -9.92
C LEU A 169 10.85 -3.98 -8.72
N GLY A 170 12.05 -4.55 -8.78
CA GLY A 170 12.65 -5.25 -7.66
C GLY A 170 13.83 -6.10 -8.09
N GLN A 171 14.65 -6.46 -7.11
CA GLN A 171 15.72 -7.44 -7.24
C GLN A 171 15.47 -8.54 -6.20
N GLY A 172 15.35 -9.78 -6.66
CA GLY A 172 14.72 -10.89 -5.95
C GLY A 172 13.43 -11.36 -6.64
N LEU A 173 13.00 -12.58 -6.30
CA LEU A 173 11.79 -13.21 -6.84
C LEU A 173 10.54 -12.39 -6.48
N LEU A 174 9.63 -12.18 -7.44
CA LEU A 174 8.36 -11.48 -7.23
C LEU A 174 7.19 -12.31 -7.78
N SER A 175 6.01 -12.23 -7.16
CA SER A 175 4.81 -12.76 -7.80
C SER A 175 4.33 -11.83 -8.91
N GLY A 176 3.48 -12.35 -9.79
CA GLY A 176 2.86 -11.56 -10.84
C GLY A 176 2.02 -10.40 -10.29
N GLU A 177 1.40 -10.58 -9.12
CA GLU A 177 0.64 -9.52 -8.45
C GLU A 177 1.57 -8.41 -7.95
N GLU A 178 2.71 -8.73 -7.32
CA GLU A 178 3.67 -7.71 -6.91
C GLU A 178 4.24 -6.95 -8.12
N ILE A 179 4.60 -7.65 -9.19
CA ILE A 179 5.15 -7.01 -10.40
C ILE A 179 4.15 -6.00 -10.98
N VAL A 180 2.89 -6.41 -11.13
CA VAL A 180 1.83 -5.54 -11.68
C VAL A 180 1.53 -4.38 -10.75
N ASN A 181 1.40 -4.62 -9.44
CA ASN A 181 1.12 -3.58 -8.46
C ASN A 181 2.25 -2.53 -8.39
N ARG A 182 3.51 -2.97 -8.41
CA ARG A 182 4.68 -2.07 -8.45
C ARG A 182 4.76 -1.32 -9.77
N ALA A 183 4.56 -2.01 -10.89
CA ALA A 183 4.54 -1.38 -12.22
C ALA A 183 3.51 -0.25 -12.29
N ILE A 184 2.27 -0.49 -11.84
CA ILE A 184 1.20 0.51 -11.82
C ILE A 184 1.55 1.67 -10.87
N THR A 185 1.94 1.36 -9.64
CA THR A 185 2.19 2.40 -8.62
C THR A 185 3.35 3.31 -8.98
N LEU A 186 4.47 2.74 -9.42
CA LEU A 186 5.64 3.51 -9.80
C LEU A 186 5.44 4.23 -11.13
N SER A 187 4.67 3.65 -12.07
CA SER A 187 4.30 4.34 -13.32
C SER A 187 3.45 5.58 -13.05
N HIS A 188 2.52 5.53 -12.09
CA HIS A 188 1.75 6.71 -11.67
C HIS A 188 2.68 7.78 -11.08
N GLN A 189 3.60 7.42 -10.19
CA GLN A 189 4.58 8.36 -9.63
C GLN A 189 5.47 9.02 -10.70
N GLN A 190 5.78 8.31 -11.78
CA GLN A 190 6.54 8.81 -12.93
C GLN A 190 5.67 9.55 -13.97
N GLY A 191 4.38 9.74 -13.70
CA GLY A 191 3.45 10.42 -14.61
C GLY A 191 3.11 9.64 -15.88
N TRP A 192 3.36 8.33 -15.92
CA TRP A 192 3.00 7.48 -17.05
C TRP A 192 1.52 7.08 -17.06
N LEU A 193 0.86 7.18 -15.90
CA LEU A 193 -0.56 6.94 -15.70
C LEU A 193 -1.22 8.18 -15.10
N THR A 194 -2.48 8.42 -15.44
CA THR A 194 -3.27 9.48 -14.78
C THR A 194 -3.70 9.04 -13.37
N ALA A 195 -4.13 10.00 -12.54
CA ALA A 195 -4.70 9.71 -11.23
C ALA A 195 -5.92 8.78 -11.33
N ASP A 196 -6.84 9.04 -12.27
CA ASP A 196 -8.02 8.19 -12.49
C ASP A 196 -7.64 6.75 -12.86
N GLU A 197 -6.62 6.58 -13.71
CA GLU A 197 -6.14 5.24 -14.07
C GLU A 197 -5.54 4.51 -12.87
N TYR A 198 -4.82 5.21 -12.00
CA TYR A 198 -4.28 4.62 -10.78
C TYR A 198 -5.38 4.26 -9.77
N GLU A 199 -6.34 5.16 -9.55
CA GLU A 199 -7.46 4.98 -8.61
C GLU A 199 -8.43 3.87 -9.06
N ASP A 200 -8.61 3.69 -10.38
CA ASP A 200 -9.38 2.57 -10.96
C ASP A 200 -8.86 1.21 -10.48
N THR A 201 -7.58 1.10 -10.11
CA THR A 201 -6.96 -0.16 -9.66
C THR A 201 -7.03 -0.35 -8.14
N ARG A 202 -7.56 0.62 -7.39
CA ARG A 202 -7.53 0.61 -5.92
C ARG A 202 -8.79 -0.03 -5.34
N LYS A 203 -8.58 -0.93 -4.38
CA LYS A 203 -9.64 -1.59 -3.59
C LYS A 203 -10.24 -0.66 -2.52
N VAL A 204 -9.54 0.43 -2.20
CA VAL A 204 -9.93 1.47 -1.24
C VAL A 204 -9.56 2.80 -1.87
N LYS A 205 -10.46 3.78 -1.83
CA LYS A 205 -10.14 5.14 -2.27
C LYS A 205 -9.15 5.77 -1.29
N THR A 206 -8.03 6.26 -1.80
CA THR A 206 -7.05 6.96 -0.96
C THR A 206 -7.59 8.34 -0.63
N ILE A 207 -7.83 8.59 0.66
CA ILE A 207 -8.26 9.89 1.18
C ILE A 207 -7.42 10.12 2.42
N GLU A 208 -6.54 11.10 2.36
CA GLU A 208 -5.54 11.37 3.40
C GLU A 208 -5.41 12.87 3.62
N VAL A 209 -5.15 13.29 4.86
CA VAL A 209 -4.84 14.71 5.11
C VAL A 209 -3.48 15.00 4.52
N ASP A 210 -3.40 15.95 3.58
CA ASP A 210 -2.13 16.27 2.95
C ASP A 210 -1.12 16.91 3.94
N ASN A 211 0.16 16.73 3.65
CA ASN A 211 1.25 17.25 4.49
C ASN A 211 1.20 18.78 4.64
N LYS A 212 0.66 19.51 3.65
CA LYS A 212 0.56 20.98 3.72
C LYS A 212 -0.46 21.39 4.79
N THR A 213 -1.57 20.67 4.87
CA THR A 213 -2.62 20.86 5.86
C THR A 213 -2.10 20.49 7.24
N ILE A 214 -1.41 19.35 7.37
CA ILE A 214 -0.80 18.93 8.65
C ILE A 214 0.21 19.97 9.15
N ASN A 215 1.13 20.40 8.28
CA ASN A 215 2.17 21.38 8.64
C ASN A 215 1.60 22.80 8.89
N GLY A 216 0.37 23.06 8.44
CA GLY A 216 -0.34 24.32 8.68
C GLY A 216 -1.07 24.38 10.03
N ILE A 217 -1.10 23.31 10.81
CA ILE A 217 -1.72 23.29 12.15
C ILE A 217 -0.77 23.96 13.14
N ASP A 218 -1.11 25.18 13.57
CA ASP A 218 -0.36 25.96 14.55
C ASP A 218 -0.94 25.86 15.97
N GLU A 219 -0.25 26.43 16.96
CA GLU A 219 -0.73 26.45 18.35
C GLU A 219 -2.10 27.12 18.50
N LYS A 220 -2.44 28.07 17.63
CA LYS A 220 -3.73 28.76 17.67
C LYS A 220 -4.85 27.82 17.23
N ALA A 221 -4.64 27.06 16.15
CA ALA A 221 -5.56 26.04 15.67
C ALA A 221 -5.71 24.89 16.68
N LEU A 222 -4.63 24.49 17.36
CA LEU A 222 -4.69 23.46 18.42
C LEU A 222 -5.58 23.89 19.61
N ASN A 223 -5.63 25.19 19.90
CA ASN A 223 -6.48 25.76 20.94
C ASN A 223 -7.91 26.10 20.45
N ASN A 224 -8.21 25.87 19.17
CA ASN A 224 -9.53 26.09 18.58
C ASN A 224 -10.06 24.80 17.90
N PRO A 225 -10.73 23.90 18.65
CA PRO A 225 -11.16 22.60 18.13
C PRO A 225 -12.07 22.69 16.89
N THR A 226 -12.95 23.69 16.81
CA THR A 226 -13.87 23.85 15.68
C THR A 226 -13.12 24.21 14.39
N GLU A 227 -12.16 25.12 14.50
CA GLU A 227 -11.30 25.52 13.37
C GLU A 227 -10.43 24.35 12.89
N LEU A 228 -9.86 23.59 13.83
CA LEU A 228 -9.07 22.40 13.51
C LEU A 228 -9.90 21.33 12.79
N ILE A 229 -11.10 21.02 13.31
CA ILE A 229 -12.03 20.07 12.67
C ILE A 229 -12.38 20.55 11.25
N ASN A 230 -12.71 21.83 11.08
CA ASN A 230 -13.10 22.36 9.77
C ASN A 230 -11.95 22.35 8.76
N THR A 231 -10.72 22.61 9.19
CA THR A 231 -9.51 22.54 8.35
C THR A 231 -9.28 21.12 7.84
N ILE A 232 -9.28 20.14 8.74
CA ILE A 232 -9.09 18.72 8.40
C ILE A 232 -10.24 18.22 7.53
N ARG A 233 -11.48 18.50 7.93
CA ARG A 233 -12.68 18.07 7.18
C ARG A 233 -12.68 18.65 5.78
N SER A 234 -12.39 19.94 5.61
CA SER A 234 -12.36 20.58 4.29
C SER A 234 -11.34 19.93 3.36
N ASN A 235 -10.16 19.59 3.88
CA ASN A 235 -9.12 18.89 3.12
C ASN A 235 -9.60 17.53 2.60
N LEU A 236 -10.15 16.71 3.49
CA LEU A 236 -10.64 15.37 3.16
C LEU A 236 -11.85 15.44 2.21
N LYS A 237 -12.74 16.42 2.38
CA LYS A 237 -13.92 16.60 1.53
C LYS A 237 -13.59 16.91 0.07
N MET A 238 -12.45 17.55 -0.21
CA MET A 238 -12.01 17.82 -1.59
C MET A 238 -11.56 16.55 -2.33
N GLN A 239 -11.30 15.47 -1.59
CA GLN A 239 -10.82 14.19 -2.14
C GLN A 239 -11.94 13.16 -2.30
N LEU A 240 -13.09 13.37 -1.66
CA LEU A 240 -14.30 12.56 -1.79
C LEU A 240 -14.95 12.73 -3.17
#